data_AF-A0A917EIT5-F1
#
_entry.id   AF-A0A917EIT5-F1
#
_cell.length_a   1.000
_cell.length_b   1.000
_cell.length_c   1.000
_cell.angle_alpha   90.00
_cell.angle_beta   90.00
_cell.angle_gamma   90.00
#
_symmetry.space_group_name_H-M   'P 1'
#
loop_
_entity.id
_entity.type
_entity.pdbx_description
1 polymer ?
#
loop_
_entity_poly.entity_id
_entity_poly.type
_entity_poly.pdbx_seq_one_letter_code
_entity_poly.pdbx_strand_id
1 'polypeptide(L)'
;MPLFQKMKAAAETRDAEAYNAMMAEDCVFVSHQNGTSMNRAEIASMMQRMLADERNRMGDMRCLYENDDILVVHSVNDYSDGTREAVIEVHTLDNGKITRMETGATPLKT
;
A
#
# COMPACT_ATOMS: atom_id res chain seq x y z
N MET A 1 0.09 6.98 17.12
CA MET A 1 -0.93 6.26 16.33
C MET A 1 -0.24 5.13 15.60
N PRO A 2 -0.73 3.87 15.70
CA PRO A 2 -0.19 2.74 14.95
C PRO A 2 -0.09 3.06 13.46
N LEU A 3 0.91 2.51 12.77
CA LEU A 3 1.17 2.76 11.36
C LEU A 3 -0.03 2.37 10.49
N PHE A 4 -0.71 1.25 10.83
CA PHE A 4 -1.92 0.85 10.11
C PHE A 4 -2.99 1.96 10.09
N GLN A 5 -3.20 2.63 11.22
CA GLN A 5 -4.21 3.68 11.31
C GLN A 5 -3.83 4.90 10.46
N LYS A 6 -2.54 5.23 10.37
CA LYS A 6 -2.04 6.30 9.49
C LYS A 6 -2.24 5.94 8.02
N MET A 7 -1.91 4.70 7.66
CA MET A 7 -2.09 4.17 6.31
C MET A 7 -3.56 4.18 5.90
N LYS A 8 -4.43 3.70 6.80
CA LYS A 8 -5.87 3.68 6.58
C LYS A 8 -6.43 5.08 6.36
N ALA A 9 -6.09 6.01 7.25
CA ALA A 9 -6.51 7.41 7.13
C ALA A 9 -6.01 8.04 5.82
N ALA A 10 -4.74 7.83 5.46
CA ALA A 10 -4.17 8.37 4.23
C ALA A 10 -4.88 7.85 2.97
N ALA A 11 -5.26 6.57 2.92
CA ALA A 11 -6.02 6.04 1.79
C ALA A 11 -7.47 6.58 1.76
N GLU A 12 -8.13 6.66 2.91
CA GLU A 12 -9.50 7.20 3.04
C GLU A 12 -9.58 8.66 2.62
N THR A 13 -8.59 9.48 3.02
CA THR A 13 -8.50 10.90 2.63
C THR A 13 -7.77 11.12 1.31
N ARG A 14 -7.34 10.05 0.64
CA ARG A 14 -6.59 10.08 -0.63
C ARG A 14 -5.33 10.96 -0.56
N ASP A 15 -4.70 10.98 0.61
CA ASP A 15 -3.54 11.82 0.92
C ASP A 15 -2.23 11.09 0.58
N ALA A 16 -1.76 11.32 -0.64
CA ALA A 16 -0.50 10.76 -1.12
C ALA A 16 0.73 11.28 -0.36
N GLU A 17 0.67 12.50 0.19
CA GLU A 17 1.77 13.07 0.98
C GLU A 17 1.87 12.38 2.34
N ALA A 18 0.74 12.17 3.01
CA ALA A 18 0.68 11.39 4.25
C ALA A 18 1.19 9.95 4.02
N TYR A 19 0.86 9.34 2.89
CA TYR A 19 1.38 8.01 2.55
C TYR A 19 2.91 8.04 2.35
N ASN A 20 3.41 9.00 1.57
CA ASN A 20 4.83 9.16 1.30
C ASN A 20 5.64 9.45 2.58
N ALA A 21 5.05 10.17 3.54
CA ALA A 21 5.67 10.47 4.82
C ALA A 21 5.87 9.22 5.71
N MET A 22 5.22 8.10 5.42
CA MET A 22 5.43 6.84 6.14
C MET A 22 6.67 6.06 5.69
N MET A 23 7.16 6.32 4.48
CA MET A 23 8.29 5.59 3.90
C MET A 23 9.65 6.12 4.39
N ALA A 24 10.58 5.20 4.62
CA ALA A 24 12.01 5.50 4.75
C ALA A 24 12.57 5.98 3.39
N GLU A 25 13.75 6.61 3.40
CA GLU A 25 14.38 7.17 2.19
C GLU A 25 14.77 6.09 1.17
N ASP A 26 15.21 4.94 1.66
CA ASP A 26 15.64 3.77 0.91
C ASP A 26 14.52 2.74 0.68
N CYS A 27 13.26 3.14 0.88
CA CYS A 27 12.12 2.24 0.75
C CYS A 27 12.05 1.58 -0.64
N VAL A 28 11.83 0.26 -0.65
CA VAL A 28 11.64 -0.54 -1.86
C VAL A 28 10.31 -1.27 -1.87
N PHE A 29 9.70 -1.34 -3.05
CA PHE A 29 8.47 -2.10 -3.29
C PHE A 29 8.75 -3.29 -4.18
N VAL A 30 8.09 -4.41 -3.93
CA VAL A 30 8.10 -5.61 -4.78
C VAL A 30 6.68 -6.14 -4.92
N SER A 31 6.20 -6.27 -6.16
CA SER A 31 4.98 -7.01 -6.48
C SER A 31 5.34 -8.42 -6.92
N HIS A 32 4.89 -9.42 -6.17
CA HIS A 32 5.16 -10.82 -6.49
C HIS A 32 4.31 -11.33 -7.67
N GLN A 33 3.15 -10.71 -7.92
CA GLN A 33 2.26 -11.10 -9.01
C GLN A 33 2.90 -10.87 -10.38
N ASN A 34 3.66 -9.78 -10.54
CA ASN A 34 4.25 -9.40 -11.82
C ASN A 34 5.79 -9.27 -11.78
N GLY A 35 6.43 -9.55 -10.63
CA GLY A 35 7.88 -9.50 -10.47
C GLY A 35 8.48 -8.10 -10.54
N THR A 36 7.68 -7.04 -10.42
CA THR A 36 8.14 -5.66 -10.53
C THR A 36 8.69 -5.15 -9.20
N SER A 37 9.81 -4.44 -9.26
CA SER A 37 10.36 -3.70 -8.13
C SER A 37 10.40 -2.19 -8.41
N MET A 38 10.17 -1.38 -7.39
CA MET A 38 10.21 0.08 -7.47
C MET A 38 11.01 0.68 -6.32
N ASN A 39 11.72 1.77 -6.59
CA ASN A 39 12.32 2.62 -5.56
C ASN A 39 11.29 3.61 -4.98
N ARG A 40 11.64 4.27 -3.88
CA ARG A 40 10.77 5.24 -3.20
C ARG A 40 10.14 6.30 -4.12
N ALA A 41 10.87 6.88 -5.06
CA ALA A 41 10.34 7.93 -5.94
C ALA A 41 9.29 7.38 -6.92
N GLU A 42 9.51 6.16 -7.41
CA GLU A 42 8.55 5.43 -8.25
C GLU A 42 7.31 5.04 -7.44
N ILE A 43 7.48 4.57 -6.20
CA ILE A 43 6.37 4.27 -5.28
C ILE A 43 5.52 5.53 -5.04
N ALA A 44 6.15 6.65 -4.70
CA ALA A 44 5.45 7.90 -4.46
C ALA A 44 4.67 8.37 -5.70
N SER A 45 5.28 8.26 -6.88
CA SER A 45 4.63 8.59 -8.16
C SER A 45 3.44 7.66 -8.46
N MET A 46 3.59 6.35 -8.18
CA MET A 46 2.51 5.37 -8.32
C MET A 46 1.35 5.70 -7.38
N MET A 47 1.62 5.91 -6.08
CA MET A 47 0.60 6.23 -5.09
C MET A 47 -0.12 7.53 -5.41
N GLN A 48 0.61 8.55 -5.89
CA GLN A 48 0.01 9.81 -6.32
C GLN A 48 -0.98 9.60 -7.48
N ARG A 49 -0.61 8.82 -8.49
CA ARG A 49 -1.52 8.51 -9.62
C ARG A 49 -2.71 7.66 -9.16
N MET A 50 -2.47 6.67 -8.31
CA MET A 50 -3.51 5.78 -7.81
C MET A 50 -4.55 6.54 -6.98
N LEU A 51 -4.10 7.36 -6.03
CA LEU A 51 -4.97 8.17 -5.17
C LEU A 51 -5.56 9.41 -5.87
N ALA A 52 -5.08 9.81 -7.05
CA ALA A 52 -5.69 10.89 -7.83
C ALA A 52 -6.90 10.43 -8.66
N ASP A 53 -6.92 9.18 -9.14
CA ASP A 53 -8.03 8.66 -9.95
C ASP A 53 -9.12 8.04 -9.06
N GLU A 54 -10.29 8.70 -8.97
CA GLU A 54 -11.40 8.28 -8.10
C GLU A 54 -11.93 6.86 -8.41
N ARG A 55 -11.65 6.33 -9.60
CA ARG A 55 -12.02 4.96 -9.98
C ARG A 55 -11.12 3.92 -9.29
N ASN A 56 -9.92 4.31 -8.88
CA ASN A 56 -9.12 3.52 -7.97
C ASN A 56 -9.65 3.71 -6.56
N ARG A 57 -10.05 2.60 -5.93
CA ARG A 57 -10.54 2.56 -4.57
C ARG A 57 -9.77 1.49 -3.81
N MET A 58 -8.94 1.95 -2.88
CA MET A 58 -8.46 1.07 -1.81
C MET A 58 -9.65 0.78 -0.90
N GLY A 59 -10.20 -0.42 -0.99
CA GLY A 59 -11.44 -0.78 -0.28
C GLY A 59 -11.18 -1.07 1.20
N ASP A 60 -11.96 -1.99 1.76
CA ASP A 60 -11.89 -2.29 3.19
C ASP A 60 -10.52 -2.88 3.57
N MET A 61 -9.68 -2.03 4.17
CA MET A 61 -8.41 -2.43 4.75
C MET A 61 -8.61 -3.05 6.12
N ARG A 62 -7.97 -4.20 6.33
CA ARG A 62 -7.91 -4.93 7.59
C ARG A 62 -6.45 -5.10 8.01
N CYS A 63 -6.13 -4.64 9.22
CA CYS A 63 -4.88 -5.01 9.87
C CYS A 63 -4.96 -6.49 10.28
N LEU A 64 -4.05 -7.31 9.75
CA LEU A 64 -3.93 -8.71 10.14
C LEU A 64 -2.92 -8.87 11.28
N TYR A 65 -1.85 -8.09 11.25
CA TYR A 65 -0.80 -8.08 12.26
C TYR A 65 0.00 -6.78 12.22
N GLU A 66 0.40 -6.25 13.36
CA GLU A 66 1.26 -5.08 13.47
C GLU A 66 2.14 -5.19 14.72
N ASN A 67 3.44 -4.97 14.54
CA ASN A 67 4.41 -4.78 15.63
C ASN A 67 5.46 -3.73 15.19
N ASP A 68 6.59 -3.62 15.92
CA ASP A 68 7.62 -2.62 15.63
C ASP A 68 8.44 -2.90 14.34
N ASP A 69 8.41 -4.14 13.83
CA ASP A 69 9.22 -4.62 12.71
C ASP A 69 8.40 -4.90 11.44
N ILE A 70 7.10 -5.19 11.57
CA ILE A 70 6.26 -5.64 10.45
C ILE A 70 4.79 -5.21 10.61
N LEU A 71 4.21 -4.79 9.50
CA LEU A 71 2.77 -4.57 9.34
C LEU A 71 2.25 -5.45 8.20
N VAL A 72 1.19 -6.22 8.46
CA VAL A 72 0.51 -7.04 7.47
C VAL A 72 -0.92 -6.56 7.31
N VAL A 73 -1.27 -6.13 6.09
CA VAL A 73 -2.58 -5.60 5.73
C VAL A 73 -3.20 -6.48 4.66
N HIS A 74 -4.50 -6.68 4.76
CA HIS A 74 -5.31 -7.23 3.67
C HIS A 74 -6.33 -6.18 3.22
N SER A 75 -6.45 -6.00 1.92
CA SER A 75 -7.39 -5.08 1.29
C SER A 75 -8.10 -5.73 0.10
N VAL A 76 -9.29 -5.24 -0.24
CA VAL A 76 -9.95 -5.57 -1.51
C VAL A 76 -10.07 -4.28 -2.29
N ASN A 77 -9.39 -4.20 -3.42
CA ASN A 77 -9.22 -2.95 -4.16
C ASN A 77 -9.92 -3.03 -5.52
N ASP A 78 -10.49 -1.90 -5.92
CA ASP A 78 -11.01 -1.67 -7.26
C ASP A 78 -10.04 -0.75 -8.02
N TYR A 79 -9.73 -1.09 -9.27
CA TYR A 79 -8.80 -0.33 -10.11
C TYR A 79 -9.49 0.30 -11.31
N SER A 80 -8.88 1.35 -11.86
CA SER A 80 -9.45 2.15 -12.94
C SER A 80 -9.56 1.43 -14.28
N ASP A 81 -8.90 0.28 -14.43
CA ASP A 81 -9.07 -0.65 -15.54
C ASP A 81 -10.29 -1.59 -15.39
N GLY A 82 -11.04 -1.45 -14.29
CA GLY A 82 -12.22 -2.25 -13.98
C GLY A 82 -11.91 -3.59 -13.28
N THR A 83 -10.65 -3.87 -12.99
CA THR A 83 -10.27 -5.05 -12.22
C THR A 83 -10.55 -4.86 -10.73
N ARG A 84 -10.80 -5.98 -10.05
CA ARG A 84 -10.93 -6.06 -8.60
C ARG A 84 -9.98 -7.12 -8.07
N GLU A 85 -9.21 -6.80 -7.05
CA GLU A 85 -8.22 -7.73 -6.49
C GLU A 85 -8.28 -7.77 -4.96
N ALA A 86 -8.08 -8.95 -4.39
CA ALA A 86 -7.74 -9.11 -2.98
C ALA A 86 -6.21 -9.02 -2.85
N VAL A 87 -5.72 -8.04 -2.09
CA VAL A 87 -4.30 -7.75 -1.95
C VAL A 87 -3.87 -8.00 -0.51
N ILE A 88 -2.78 -8.75 -0.34
CA ILE A 88 -2.02 -8.79 0.91
C ILE A 88 -0.81 -7.89 0.70
N GLU A 89 -0.65 -6.92 1.61
CA GLU A 89 0.47 -6.00 1.69
C GLU A 89 1.27 -6.32 2.96
N VAL A 90 2.57 -6.57 2.80
CA VAL A 90 3.51 -6.77 3.91
C VAL A 90 4.51 -5.63 3.90
N HIS A 91 4.61 -4.93 5.03
CA HIS A 91 5.51 -3.80 5.20
C HIS A 91 6.55 -4.16 6.25
N THR A 92 7.83 -4.16 5.87
CA THR A 92 8.94 -4.18 6.84
C THR A 92 9.17 -2.78 7.36
N LEU A 93 9.34 -2.68 8.67
CA LEU A 93 9.50 -1.44 9.40
C LEU A 93 10.89 -1.37 10.01
N ASP A 94 11.45 -0.16 10.01
CA ASP A 94 12.60 0.20 10.84
C ASP A 94 12.32 1.56 11.47
N ASN A 95 12.46 1.66 12.79
CA ASN A 95 12.18 2.89 13.56
C ASN A 95 10.81 3.53 13.21
N GLY A 96 9.78 2.71 12.99
CA GLY A 96 8.42 3.14 12.65
C GLY A 96 8.24 3.70 11.22
N LYS A 97 9.23 3.52 10.34
CA LYS A 97 9.19 3.86 8.92
C LYS A 97 9.18 2.60 8.06
N ILE A 98 8.47 2.65 6.93
CA ILE A 98 8.42 1.54 5.99
C ILE A 98 9.71 1.53 5.16
N THR A 99 10.50 0.46 5.29
CA THR A 99 11.72 0.24 4.48
C THR A 99 11.45 -0.71 3.31
N ARG A 100 10.44 -1.57 3.44
CA ARG A 100 10.09 -2.52 2.38
C ARG A 100 8.58 -2.71 2.29
N MET A 101 8.08 -2.81 1.06
CA MET A 101 6.69 -3.13 0.74
C MET A 101 6.65 -4.35 -0.17
N GLU A 102 5.82 -5.33 0.16
CA GLU A 102 5.63 -6.56 -0.60
C GLU A 102 4.16 -6.78 -0.83
N THR A 103 3.78 -7.10 -2.08
CA THR A 103 2.37 -7.39 -2.38
C THR A 103 2.20 -8.72 -3.09
N GLY A 104 1.13 -9.41 -2.71
CA GLY A 104 0.51 -10.47 -3.47
C GLY A 104 -0.93 -10.10 -3.75
N ALA A 105 -1.34 -10.13 -5.01
CA ALA A 105 -2.70 -9.81 -5.43
C ALA A 105 -3.37 -11.02 -6.09
N THR A 106 -4.62 -11.27 -5.70
CA THR A 106 -5.47 -12.31 -6.26
C THR A 106 -6.64 -11.66 -6.99
N PRO A 107 -6.74 -11.80 -8.32
CA PRO A 107 -7.88 -11.30 -9.07
C PRO A 107 -9.19 -11.90 -8.56
N LEU A 108 -10.18 -11.05 -8.32
CA LEU A 108 -11.53 -11.45 -7.93
C LEU A 108 -12.46 -11.39 -9.14
N LYS A 109 -13.46 -12.28 -9.15
CA LYS A 109 -14.55 -12.16 -10.12
C LYS A 109 -15.41 -10.95 -9.74
N THR A 110 -15.61 -10.08 -10.72
CA THR A 110 -16.51 -8.92 -10.63
C THR A 110 -17.97 -9.32 -10.80
#